data_AF-A0A961IW65-F1
#
_entry.id   AF-A0A961IW65-F1
#
_cell.length_a   1.000
_cell.length_b   1.000
_cell.length_c   1.000
_cell.angle_alpha   90.00
_cell.angle_beta   90.00
_cell.angle_gamma   90.00
#
_symmetry.space_group_name_H-M   'P 1'
#
loop_
_entity.id
_entity.type
_entity.pdbx_description
1 polymer ?
#
loop_
_entity_poly.entity_id
_entity_poly.type
_entity_poly.pdbx_seq_one_letter_code
_entity_poly.pdbx_strand_id
1 'polypeptide(L)'
;ARFAEVANALVVGDGLDEGVTTGPLIRRRGLDSALELIEDAKAQGARLLAGGGRPNNLNTGHFLEPTVLTDVPDTARIMREEPFAPVAPIAAFEELDEVIARANSTEFGLAAYVFTRDSALAAQTAEAIEAGMVGINETLLATAEAPFGGVKESGFGREGGSLGILDYLTPKYMRHRLVRG
;
A
#
# COMPACT_ATOMS: atom_id res chain seq x y z
N ALA A 1 9.49 16.03 -8.38
CA ALA A 1 10.96 16.04 -8.59
C ALA A 1 11.68 15.18 -7.56
N ARG A 2 11.66 15.52 -6.26
CA ARG A 2 12.42 14.78 -5.23
C ARG A 2 12.13 13.28 -5.14
N PHE A 3 10.87 12.86 -5.21
CA PHE A 3 10.51 11.43 -5.16
C PHE A 3 11.13 10.65 -6.33
N ALA A 4 11.11 11.23 -7.54
CA ALA A 4 11.72 10.65 -8.73
C ALA A 4 13.25 10.59 -8.65
N GLU A 5 13.90 11.61 -8.06
CA GLU A 5 15.35 11.57 -7.79
C GLU A 5 15.73 10.40 -6.88
N VAL A 6 14.95 10.18 -5.80
CA VAL A 6 15.18 9.07 -4.87
C VAL A 6 14.96 7.73 -5.57
N ALA A 7 13.88 7.59 -6.36
CA ALA A 7 13.62 6.38 -7.12
C ALA A 7 14.75 6.05 -8.11
N ASN A 8 15.26 7.04 -8.84
CA ASN A 8 16.38 6.86 -9.78
C ASN A 8 17.71 6.54 -9.10
N ALA A 9 17.86 6.86 -7.81
CA ALA A 9 19.06 6.55 -7.03
C ALA A 9 19.08 5.12 -6.49
N LEU A 10 17.97 4.38 -6.58
CA LEU A 10 17.90 2.98 -6.16
C LEU A 10 18.67 2.09 -7.16
N VAL A 11 19.48 1.18 -6.62
CA VAL A 11 20.31 0.25 -7.39
C VAL A 11 19.54 -1.04 -7.60
N VAL A 12 19.17 -1.33 -8.85
CA VAL A 12 18.49 -2.57 -9.24
C VAL A 12 19.52 -3.64 -9.58
N GLY A 13 19.40 -4.84 -8.99
CA GLY A 13 20.37 -5.92 -9.20
C GLY A 13 20.03 -7.20 -8.42
N ASP A 14 20.96 -8.15 -8.38
CA ASP A 14 20.82 -9.35 -7.55
C ASP A 14 20.73 -8.94 -6.07
N GLY A 15 19.72 -9.42 -5.35
CA GLY A 15 19.49 -9.06 -3.96
C GLY A 15 20.59 -9.54 -2.99
N LEU A 16 21.51 -10.39 -3.47
CA LEU A 16 22.68 -10.84 -2.70
C LEU A 16 23.91 -9.94 -2.90
N ASP A 17 23.91 -9.05 -3.89
CA ASP A 17 25.05 -8.20 -4.20
C ASP A 17 25.09 -6.96 -3.27
N GLU A 18 26.30 -6.59 -2.85
CA GLU A 18 26.51 -5.41 -2.00
C GLU A 18 26.09 -4.13 -2.73
N GLY A 19 25.31 -3.29 -2.05
CA GLY A 19 24.84 -2.00 -2.58
C GLY A 19 23.58 -2.09 -3.45
N VAL A 20 23.08 -3.29 -3.77
CA VAL A 20 21.77 -3.44 -4.41
C VAL A 20 20.67 -3.10 -3.39
N THR A 21 19.76 -2.20 -3.78
CA THR A 21 18.63 -1.78 -2.94
C THR A 21 17.30 -2.32 -3.44
N THR A 22 17.24 -2.85 -4.66
CA THR A 22 16.01 -3.34 -5.28
C THR A 22 16.27 -4.60 -6.09
N GLY A 23 15.75 -5.72 -5.58
CA GLY A 23 15.83 -7.03 -6.25
C GLY A 23 14.79 -7.22 -7.36
N PRO A 24 14.76 -8.41 -7.98
CA PRO A 24 13.75 -8.75 -8.98
C PRO A 24 12.38 -8.99 -8.34
N LEU A 25 11.32 -8.86 -9.14
CA LEU A 25 10.00 -9.37 -8.77
C LEU A 25 10.01 -10.91 -8.69
N ILE A 26 9.12 -11.45 -7.87
CA ILE A 26 9.08 -12.89 -7.59
C ILE A 26 8.79 -13.74 -8.83
N ARG A 27 7.94 -13.27 -9.75
CA ARG A 27 7.48 -14.04 -10.92
C ARG A 27 7.25 -13.14 -12.13
N ARG A 28 7.42 -13.72 -13.32
CA ARG A 28 7.21 -13.06 -14.61
C ARG A 28 5.84 -12.38 -14.74
N ARG A 29 4.77 -13.04 -14.32
CA ARG A 29 3.41 -12.49 -14.36
C ARG A 29 3.30 -11.16 -13.60
N GLY A 30 3.97 -11.02 -12.46
CA GLY A 30 3.97 -9.76 -11.69
C GLY A 30 4.64 -8.63 -12.45
N LEU A 31 5.77 -8.93 -13.12
CA LEU A 31 6.44 -7.97 -13.99
C LEU A 31 5.55 -7.54 -15.17
N ASP A 32 4.95 -8.50 -15.88
CA ASP A 32 4.10 -8.18 -17.02
C ASP A 32 2.88 -7.36 -16.60
N SER A 33 2.22 -7.72 -15.48
CA SER A 33 1.07 -6.97 -14.95
C SER A 33 1.44 -5.54 -14.54
N ALA A 34 2.60 -5.35 -13.91
CA ALA A 34 3.08 -4.02 -13.55
C ALA A 34 3.37 -3.16 -14.79
N LEU A 35 3.99 -3.72 -15.82
CA LEU A 35 4.24 -3.02 -17.09
C LEU A 35 2.94 -2.63 -17.79
N GLU A 36 1.93 -3.50 -17.79
CA GLU A 36 0.61 -3.18 -18.34
C GLU A 36 -0.06 -2.01 -17.59
N LEU A 37 0.02 -1.97 -16.26
CA LEU A 37 -0.52 -0.86 -15.46
C LEU A 37 0.23 0.46 -15.70
N ILE A 38 1.55 0.40 -15.88
CA ILE A 38 2.36 1.58 -16.23
C ILE A 38 1.95 2.13 -17.60
N GLU A 39 1.83 1.26 -18.61
CA GLU A 39 1.41 1.68 -19.95
C GLU A 39 -0.03 2.19 -19.99
N ASP A 40 -0.96 1.56 -19.26
CA ASP A 40 -2.32 2.07 -19.11
C ASP A 40 -2.33 3.48 -18.50
N ALA A 41 -1.60 3.68 -17.39
CA ALA A 41 -1.54 5.00 -16.76
C ALA A 41 -0.99 6.07 -17.71
N LYS A 42 0.07 5.75 -18.47
CA LYS A 42 0.62 6.66 -19.50
C LYS A 42 -0.41 6.95 -20.60
N ALA A 43 -1.13 5.94 -21.07
CA ALA A 43 -2.17 6.09 -22.09
C ALA A 43 -3.35 6.96 -21.60
N GLN A 44 -3.63 6.94 -20.29
CA GLN A 44 -4.66 7.76 -19.65
C GLN A 44 -4.20 9.21 -19.38
N GLY A 45 -2.91 9.52 -19.58
CA GLY A 45 -2.35 10.87 -19.44
C GLY A 45 -1.38 11.07 -18.28
N ALA A 46 -1.05 10.02 -17.52
CA ALA A 46 -0.02 10.11 -16.50
C ALA A 46 1.35 10.41 -17.12
N ARG A 47 2.16 11.21 -16.41
CA ARG A 47 3.54 11.52 -16.81
C ARG A 47 4.52 10.62 -16.07
N LEU A 48 5.43 10.01 -16.82
CA LEU A 48 6.53 9.22 -16.28
C LEU A 48 7.68 10.13 -15.83
N LEU A 49 8.06 10.05 -14.56
CA LEU A 49 9.16 10.84 -13.98
C LEU A 49 10.43 10.03 -13.69
N ALA A 50 10.31 8.71 -13.48
CA ALA A 50 11.42 7.80 -13.22
C ALA A 50 11.02 6.37 -13.63
N GLY A 51 12.00 5.57 -14.05
CA GLY A 51 11.83 4.17 -14.42
C GLY A 51 10.87 3.97 -15.58
N GLY A 52 9.88 3.10 -15.39
CA GLY A 52 8.83 2.80 -16.37
C GLY A 52 9.11 1.60 -17.26
N GLY A 53 10.18 0.85 -16.99
CA GLY A 53 10.55 -0.30 -17.80
C GLY A 53 11.48 -1.28 -17.09
N ARG A 54 12.03 -2.20 -17.86
CA ARG A 54 13.06 -3.12 -17.40
C ARG A 54 14.44 -2.44 -17.51
N PRO A 55 15.36 -2.66 -16.55
CA PRO A 55 16.72 -2.13 -16.65
C PRO A 55 17.44 -2.70 -17.88
N ASN A 56 18.05 -1.83 -18.70
CA ASN A 56 18.72 -2.21 -19.95
C ASN A 56 19.91 -3.19 -19.77
N ASN A 57 20.52 -3.18 -18.59
CA ASN A 57 21.66 -4.02 -18.22
C ASN A 57 21.25 -5.38 -17.62
N LEU A 58 19.96 -5.62 -17.34
CA LEU A 58 19.46 -6.82 -16.67
C LEU A 58 18.42 -7.54 -17.55
N ASN A 59 18.93 -8.25 -18.56
CA ASN A 59 18.08 -8.92 -19.56
C ASN A 59 17.49 -10.26 -19.07
N THR A 60 18.06 -10.84 -18.02
CA THR A 60 17.58 -12.08 -17.38
C THR A 60 17.00 -11.76 -16.00
N GLY A 61 15.93 -12.45 -15.60
CA GLY A 61 15.20 -12.19 -14.35
C GLY A 61 14.01 -11.25 -14.52
N HIS A 62 13.28 -11.02 -13.43
CA HIS A 62 12.03 -10.24 -13.44
C HIS A 62 12.24 -8.82 -12.87
N PHE A 63 13.25 -8.12 -13.37
CA PHE A 63 13.60 -6.78 -12.89
C PHE A 63 12.69 -5.71 -13.48
N LEU A 64 12.31 -4.75 -12.63
CA LEU A 64 11.57 -3.55 -12.98
C LEU A 64 12.30 -2.35 -12.36
N GLU A 65 12.46 -1.27 -13.11
CA GLU A 65 12.99 -0.01 -12.58
C GLU A 65 11.97 0.61 -11.61
N PRO A 66 12.39 1.11 -10.44
CA PRO A 66 11.52 1.89 -9.56
C PRO A 66 10.85 3.02 -10.34
N THR A 67 9.53 2.93 -10.44
CA THR A 67 8.74 3.72 -11.38
C THR A 67 7.96 4.78 -10.63
N VAL A 68 8.01 6.01 -11.12
CA VAL A 68 7.26 7.14 -10.55
C VAL A 68 6.40 7.76 -11.64
N LEU A 69 5.09 7.70 -11.42
CA LEU A 69 4.09 8.30 -12.29
C LEU A 69 3.48 9.51 -11.56
N THR A 70 3.32 10.63 -12.26
CA THR A 70 2.67 11.83 -11.72
C THR A 70 1.50 12.24 -12.61
N ASP A 71 0.64 13.11 -12.11
CA ASP A 71 -0.62 13.50 -12.75
C ASP A 71 -1.45 12.27 -13.15
N VAL A 72 -1.45 11.23 -12.29
CA VAL A 72 -2.17 9.99 -12.55
C VAL A 72 -3.67 10.26 -12.42
N PRO A 73 -4.46 10.12 -13.49
CA PRO A 73 -5.90 10.35 -13.41
C PRO A 73 -6.59 9.20 -12.68
N ASP A 74 -7.72 9.49 -12.03
CA ASP A 74 -8.52 8.48 -11.31
C ASP A 74 -9.12 7.40 -12.24
N THR A 75 -9.07 7.59 -13.57
CA THR A 75 -9.46 6.60 -14.58
C THR A 75 -8.37 5.57 -14.87
N ALA A 76 -7.12 5.81 -14.49
CA ALA A 76 -6.03 4.86 -14.68
C ALA A 76 -6.23 3.62 -13.80
N ARG A 77 -6.01 2.44 -14.37
CA ARG A 77 -6.22 1.16 -13.68
C ARG A 77 -5.38 1.05 -12.41
N ILE A 78 -4.18 1.61 -12.40
CA ILE A 78 -3.26 1.59 -11.24
C ILE A 78 -3.84 2.30 -9.99
N MET A 79 -4.88 3.13 -10.14
CA MET A 79 -5.58 3.75 -9.01
C MET A 79 -6.53 2.78 -8.29
N ARG A 80 -6.84 1.62 -8.90
CA ARG A 80 -7.79 0.61 -8.37
C ARG A 80 -7.22 -0.80 -8.33
N GLU A 81 -6.26 -1.10 -9.19
CA GLU A 81 -5.58 -2.39 -9.28
C GLU A 81 -4.23 -2.33 -8.57
N GLU A 82 -3.97 -3.30 -7.69
CA GLU A 82 -2.73 -3.37 -6.92
C GLU A 82 -1.56 -3.84 -7.79
N PRO A 83 -0.49 -3.03 -7.97
CA PRO A 83 0.60 -3.39 -8.86
C PRO A 83 1.55 -4.46 -8.28
N PHE A 84 1.61 -4.62 -6.94
CA PHE A 84 2.57 -5.49 -6.24
C PHE A 84 4.03 -5.36 -6.77
N ALA A 85 4.41 -4.15 -7.13
CA ALA A 85 5.67 -3.83 -7.81
C ALA A 85 6.15 -2.43 -7.38
N PRO A 86 7.44 -2.07 -7.60
CA PRO A 86 7.98 -0.78 -7.22
C PRO A 86 7.47 0.34 -8.14
N VAL A 87 6.17 0.64 -8.09
CA VAL A 87 5.48 1.65 -8.90
C VAL A 87 4.73 2.60 -7.97
N ALA A 88 5.04 3.88 -8.03
CA ALA A 88 4.42 4.93 -7.23
C ALA A 88 3.54 5.84 -8.13
N PRO A 89 2.22 5.64 -8.16
CA PRO A 89 1.29 6.60 -8.76
C PRO A 89 1.08 7.80 -7.83
N ILE A 90 1.22 9.01 -8.37
CA ILE A 90 1.06 10.26 -7.63
C ILE A 90 -0.01 11.10 -8.31
N ALA A 91 -1.05 11.43 -7.55
CA ALA A 91 -2.10 12.36 -7.96
C ALA A 91 -2.15 13.54 -6.97
N ALA A 92 -2.32 14.74 -7.50
CA ALA A 92 -2.55 15.94 -6.69
C ALA A 92 -4.04 16.03 -6.27
N PHE A 93 -4.31 16.77 -5.21
CA PHE A 93 -5.63 17.13 -4.73
C PHE A 93 -5.60 18.57 -4.20
N GLU A 94 -6.75 19.22 -4.14
CA GLU A 94 -6.86 20.60 -3.63
C GLU A 94 -7.60 20.66 -2.30
N GLU A 95 -8.65 19.85 -2.15
CA GLU A 95 -9.55 19.89 -1.00
C GLU A 95 -9.49 18.61 -0.16
N LEU A 96 -9.65 18.75 1.16
CA LEU A 96 -9.59 17.63 2.08
C LEU A 96 -10.72 16.61 1.83
N ASP A 97 -11.95 17.08 1.67
CA ASP A 97 -13.10 16.21 1.45
C ASP A 97 -12.98 15.43 0.13
N GLU A 98 -12.40 16.06 -0.89
CA GLU A 98 -12.10 15.45 -2.18
C GLU A 98 -11.09 14.30 -2.02
N VAL A 99 -9.96 14.54 -1.34
CA VAL A 99 -8.94 13.49 -1.18
C VAL A 99 -9.40 12.36 -0.28
N ILE A 100 -10.22 12.63 0.74
CA ILE A 100 -10.83 11.58 1.57
C ILE A 100 -11.77 10.71 0.72
N ALA A 101 -12.64 11.33 -0.09
CA ALA A 101 -13.53 10.59 -0.98
C ALA A 101 -12.74 9.74 -1.99
N ARG A 102 -11.66 10.29 -2.55
CA ARG A 102 -10.76 9.57 -3.48
C ARG A 102 -10.02 8.43 -2.79
N ALA A 103 -9.48 8.65 -1.59
CA ALA A 103 -8.81 7.61 -0.80
C ALA A 103 -9.76 6.45 -0.45
N ASN A 104 -11.04 6.73 -0.20
CA ASN A 104 -12.04 5.71 0.09
C ASN A 104 -12.65 5.04 -1.16
N SER A 105 -12.37 5.55 -2.36
CA SER A 105 -12.96 5.05 -3.63
C SER A 105 -12.42 3.69 -4.09
N THR A 106 -11.40 3.16 -3.43
CA THR A 106 -10.87 1.81 -3.67
C THR A 106 -11.69 0.74 -2.94
N GLU A 107 -11.72 -0.45 -3.54
CA GLU A 107 -12.30 -1.67 -2.95
C GLU A 107 -11.45 -2.21 -1.78
N PHE A 108 -10.22 -1.72 -1.62
CA PHE A 108 -9.28 -2.12 -0.58
C PHE A 108 -9.30 -1.17 0.63
N GLY A 109 -8.81 -1.63 1.77
CA GLY A 109 -8.80 -0.88 3.02
C GLY A 109 -7.84 -1.46 4.05
N LEU A 110 -6.63 -1.83 3.63
CA LEU A 110 -5.62 -2.40 4.54
C LEU A 110 -5.00 -1.33 5.44
N ALA A 111 -4.32 -0.37 4.82
CA ALA A 111 -3.55 0.67 5.48
C ALA A 111 -3.69 2.00 4.73
N ALA A 112 -3.59 3.11 5.47
CA ALA A 112 -3.45 4.44 4.91
C ALA A 112 -2.38 5.25 5.66
N TYR A 113 -1.89 6.32 5.04
CA TYR A 113 -0.83 7.15 5.60
C TYR A 113 -1.14 8.63 5.43
N VAL A 114 -1.04 9.40 6.51
CA VAL A 114 -1.34 10.83 6.55
C VAL A 114 -0.09 11.56 7.05
N PHE A 115 0.43 12.47 6.22
CA PHE A 115 1.58 13.30 6.58
C PHE A 115 1.15 14.76 6.67
N THR A 116 1.16 15.31 7.89
CA THR A 116 0.80 16.70 8.17
C THR A 116 1.38 17.16 9.50
N ARG A 117 1.60 18.48 9.64
CA ARG A 117 2.00 19.10 10.90
C ARG A 117 0.80 19.49 11.78
N ASP A 118 -0.40 19.49 11.20
CA ASP A 118 -1.64 19.84 11.90
C ASP A 118 -2.26 18.58 12.52
N SER A 119 -2.30 18.53 13.86
CA SER A 119 -2.81 17.38 14.60
C SER A 119 -4.32 17.21 14.49
N ALA A 120 -5.08 18.30 14.35
CA ALA A 120 -6.53 18.24 14.16
C ALA A 120 -6.84 17.67 12.77
N LEU A 121 -6.11 18.14 11.76
CA LEU A 121 -6.22 17.60 10.41
C LEU A 121 -5.82 16.11 10.35
N ALA A 122 -4.74 15.73 11.06
CA ALA A 122 -4.31 14.34 11.13
C ALA A 122 -5.39 13.43 11.71
N ALA A 123 -5.98 13.82 12.85
CA ALA A 123 -7.05 13.05 13.50
C ALA A 123 -8.30 12.98 12.62
N GLN A 124 -8.77 14.11 12.09
CA GLN A 124 -9.94 14.17 11.21
C GLN A 124 -9.77 13.28 9.98
N THR A 125 -8.60 13.33 9.34
CA THR A 125 -8.31 12.53 8.15
C THR A 125 -8.22 11.05 8.49
N ALA A 126 -7.54 10.71 9.59
CA ALA A 126 -7.37 9.32 10.02
C ALA A 126 -8.71 8.65 10.40
N GLU A 127 -9.62 9.38 11.03
CA GLU A 127 -10.96 8.87 11.37
C GLU A 127 -11.86 8.69 10.14
N ALA A 128 -11.66 9.51 9.09
CA ALA A 128 -12.50 9.48 7.90
C ALA A 128 -12.06 8.46 6.83
N ILE A 129 -10.79 8.03 6.84
CA ILE A 129 -10.30 7.03 5.89
C ILE A 129 -10.75 5.62 6.29
N GLU A 130 -11.34 4.91 5.33
CA GLU A 130 -11.82 3.54 5.48
C GLU A 130 -10.67 2.52 5.32
N ALA A 131 -9.75 2.51 6.28
CA ALA A 131 -8.65 1.55 6.36
C ALA A 131 -8.57 0.92 7.76
N GLY A 132 -8.08 -0.31 7.84
CA GLY A 132 -7.91 -0.99 9.12
C GLY A 132 -6.77 -0.44 9.98
N MET A 133 -5.82 0.28 9.37
CA MET A 133 -4.67 0.91 10.02
C MET A 133 -4.37 2.26 9.37
N VAL A 134 -4.02 3.27 10.17
CA VAL A 134 -3.61 4.59 9.66
C VAL A 134 -2.31 5.04 10.33
N GLY A 135 -1.29 5.35 9.52
CA GLY A 135 -0.02 5.89 9.98
C GLY A 135 -0.04 7.41 9.89
N ILE A 136 0.26 8.11 10.99
CA ILE A 136 0.36 9.57 11.02
C ILE A 136 1.83 9.96 11.14
N ASN A 137 2.38 10.60 10.11
CA ASN A 137 3.80 10.97 10.03
C ASN A 137 4.79 9.80 10.24
N GLU A 138 4.35 8.58 9.98
CA GLU A 138 5.11 7.34 10.15
C GLU A 138 4.76 6.38 9.02
N THR A 139 5.76 5.67 8.52
CA THR A 139 5.62 4.65 7.46
C THR A 139 5.52 3.23 8.02
N LEU A 140 6.03 3.00 9.23
CA LEU A 140 6.01 1.71 9.91
C LEU A 140 4.71 1.52 10.69
N LEU A 141 3.84 0.64 10.19
CA LEU A 141 2.59 0.25 10.87
C LEU A 141 2.70 -1.06 11.65
N ALA A 142 3.43 -2.03 11.09
CA ALA A 142 3.48 -3.37 11.64
C ALA A 142 4.35 -3.41 12.91
N THR A 143 3.74 -3.74 14.05
CA THR A 143 4.43 -4.05 15.30
C THR A 143 3.71 -5.20 16.01
N ALA A 144 4.42 -5.97 16.83
CA ALA A 144 3.87 -7.16 17.47
C ALA A 144 2.73 -6.83 18.47
N GLU A 145 2.75 -5.64 19.06
CA GLU A 145 1.87 -5.19 20.13
C GLU A 145 0.54 -4.60 19.64
N ALA A 146 0.44 -4.27 18.34
CA ALA A 146 -0.72 -3.62 17.74
C ALA A 146 -1.50 -4.58 16.82
N PRO A 147 -2.81 -4.40 16.66
CA PRO A 147 -3.59 -5.18 15.70
C PRO A 147 -3.24 -4.80 14.26
N PHE A 148 -3.10 -5.80 13.40
CA PHE A 148 -2.82 -5.68 11.97
C PHE A 148 -3.95 -6.34 11.17
N GLY A 149 -4.51 -5.62 10.21
CA GLY A 149 -5.55 -6.16 9.34
C GLY A 149 -6.43 -5.08 8.75
N GLY A 150 -7.10 -5.38 7.64
CA GLY A 150 -7.84 -4.41 6.84
C GLY A 150 -9.35 -4.44 7.04
N VAL A 151 -10.02 -3.77 6.12
CA VAL A 151 -11.47 -3.81 5.86
C VAL A 151 -11.72 -3.95 4.36
N LYS A 152 -12.99 -4.06 3.93
CA LYS A 152 -13.38 -4.25 2.52
C LYS A 152 -12.74 -5.51 1.91
N GLU A 153 -12.28 -5.45 0.65
CA GLU A 153 -11.60 -6.56 -0.03
C GLU A 153 -10.20 -6.84 0.53
N SER A 154 -9.68 -6.02 1.45
CA SER A 154 -8.47 -6.36 2.21
C SER A 154 -8.71 -7.37 3.33
N GLY A 155 -9.94 -7.89 3.47
CA GLY A 155 -10.30 -8.97 4.38
C GLY A 155 -10.88 -8.50 5.72
N PHE A 156 -10.96 -9.43 6.66
CA PHE A 156 -11.53 -9.25 8.00
C PHE A 156 -10.67 -9.95 9.06
N GLY A 157 -10.92 -9.67 10.34
CA GLY A 157 -10.09 -10.15 11.45
C GLY A 157 -8.88 -9.26 11.73
N ARG A 158 -8.12 -9.55 12.79
CA ARG A 158 -6.93 -8.80 13.16
C ARG A 158 -5.85 -9.76 13.66
N GLU A 159 -4.67 -9.69 13.08
CA GLU A 159 -3.48 -10.37 13.57
C GLU A 159 -2.71 -9.49 14.56
N GLY A 160 -1.81 -10.07 15.35
CA GLY A 160 -0.97 -9.32 16.29
C GLY A 160 -1.72 -8.70 17.47
N GLY A 161 -0.98 -8.01 18.32
CA GLY A 161 -1.47 -7.36 19.53
C GLY A 161 -2.29 -8.29 20.44
N SER A 162 -3.18 -7.68 21.24
CA SER A 162 -4.07 -8.42 22.12
C SER A 162 -5.25 -9.07 21.42
N LEU A 163 -5.51 -8.71 20.15
CA LEU A 163 -6.66 -9.19 19.38
C LEU A 163 -6.36 -10.50 18.64
N GLY A 164 -5.13 -10.68 18.13
CA GLY A 164 -4.79 -11.81 17.26
C GLY A 164 -5.01 -13.18 17.88
N ILE A 165 -4.83 -13.33 19.19
CA ILE A 165 -5.09 -14.60 19.86
C ILE A 165 -6.57 -15.00 19.84
N LEU A 166 -7.50 -14.02 19.78
CA LEU A 166 -8.93 -14.26 19.91
C LEU A 166 -9.50 -15.07 18.74
N ASP A 167 -8.93 -14.93 17.55
CA ASP A 167 -9.33 -15.68 16.35
C ASP A 167 -9.00 -17.18 16.45
N TYR A 168 -8.17 -17.58 17.42
CA TYR A 168 -7.77 -18.97 17.69
C TYR A 168 -8.36 -19.56 18.98
N LEU A 169 -9.22 -18.80 19.68
CA LEU A 169 -9.90 -19.28 20.89
C LEU A 169 -11.33 -19.76 20.58
N THR A 170 -11.87 -20.64 21.41
CA THR A 170 -13.29 -21.04 21.37
C THR A 170 -14.04 -20.38 22.54
N PRO A 171 -14.83 -19.32 22.31
CA PRO A 171 -15.66 -18.74 23.36
C PRO A 171 -16.66 -19.76 23.91
N LYS A 172 -16.71 -19.92 25.24
CA LYS A 172 -17.61 -20.86 25.92
C LYS A 172 -18.50 -20.14 26.91
N TYR A 173 -19.79 -20.06 26.61
CA TYR A 173 -20.81 -19.57 27.54
C TYR A 173 -21.26 -20.68 28.49
N MET A 174 -21.22 -20.41 29.79
CA MET A 174 -21.67 -21.34 30.84
C MET A 174 -22.71 -20.64 31.71
N ARG A 175 -23.90 -21.23 31.83
CA ARG A 175 -24.96 -20.76 32.74
C ARG A 175 -25.33 -21.87 33.71
N HIS A 176 -25.15 -21.60 34.99
CA HIS A 176 -25.45 -22.55 36.06
C HIS A 176 -26.55 -22.01 36.97
N ARG A 177 -27.61 -22.81 37.20
CA ARG A 177 -28.62 -22.53 38.23
C ARG A 177 -28.22 -23.33 39.47
N LEU A 178 -27.96 -22.63 40.57
CA LEU A 178 -27.69 -23.27 41.87
C LEU A 178 -28.96 -24.01 42.36
N VAL A 179 -28.80 -25.27 42.75
CA VAL A 179 -29.87 -26.09 43.36
C VAL A 179 -29.62 -26.11 44.87
N ARG A 180 -30.67 -25.85 45.67
CA ARG A 180 -30.59 -26.03 47.14
C ARG A 180 -30.63 -27.53 47.46
N GLY A 181 -29.70 -27.98 48.29
CA GLY A 181 -29.68 -29.34 48.84
C GLY A 181 -30.80 -29.59 49.83
#